data_AF-A0A180F3R7-F1
#
_entry.id   AF-A0A180F3R7-F1
#
_cell.length_a   1.000
_cell.length_b   1.000
_cell.length_c   1.000
_cell.angle_alpha   90.00
_cell.angle_beta   90.00
_cell.angle_gamma   90.00
#
_symmetry.space_group_name_H-M   'P 1'
#
loop_
_entity.id
_entity.type
_entity.pdbx_description
1 polymer ?
#
loop_
_entity_poly.entity_id
_entity_poly.type
_entity_poly.pdbx_seq_one_letter_code
_entity_poly.pdbx_strand_id
1 'polypeptide(L)'
;MKESIVIKNFGPIKEIEIKDIRPLTVFIGESGSGKSTIMKVVVLFRWIYKMLNIRSYLKHANISQSPFNFNFKSYLKNNGLTDFVKNNTEIIYQKGKTTSL
;
A
#
# COMPACT_ATOMS: atom_id res chain seq x y z
N MET A 1 -11.21 5.40 11.17
CA MET A 1 -10.45 4.13 11.21
C MET A 1 -8.97 4.45 11.21
N LYS A 2 -8.18 3.81 12.07
CA LYS A 2 -6.72 3.99 12.10
C LYS A 2 -6.10 3.38 10.84
N GLU A 3 -5.14 4.09 10.25
CA GLU A 3 -4.40 3.66 9.05
C GLU A 3 -2.91 3.69 9.40
N SER A 4 -2.19 2.61 9.08
CA SER A 4 -0.76 2.50 9.39
C SER A 4 0.00 1.78 8.30
N ILE A 5 1.28 2.09 8.17
CA ILE A 5 2.17 1.41 7.23
C ILE A 5 3.55 1.18 7.83
N VAL A 6 4.12 0.01 7.55
CA VAL A 6 5.52 -0.33 7.76
C VAL A 6 6.14 -0.61 6.40
N ILE A 7 7.30 -0.03 6.12
CA ILE A 7 8.06 -0.26 4.89
C ILE A 7 9.50 -0.54 5.28
N LYS A 8 10.04 -1.70 4.88
CA LYS A 8 11.43 -2.09 5.09
C LYS A 8 12.08 -2.51 3.79
N ASN A 9 13.37 -2.16 3.65
CA ASN A 9 14.25 -2.55 2.56
C ASN A 9 13.63 -2.34 1.17
N PHE A 10 13.10 -1.15 0.90
CA PHE A 10 12.38 -0.84 -0.34
C PHE A 10 12.96 0.41 -1.02
N GLY A 11 13.64 0.21 -2.15
CA GLY A 11 14.37 1.28 -2.83
C GLY A 11 15.34 2.01 -1.87
N PRO A 12 15.22 3.33 -1.69
CA PRO A 12 16.03 4.13 -0.75
C PRO A 12 15.61 3.99 0.72
N ILE A 13 14.48 3.34 1.01
CA ILE A 13 13.95 3.21 2.38
C ILE A 13 14.59 1.99 3.05
N LYS A 14 15.35 2.22 4.12
CA LYS A 14 15.83 1.15 5.00
C LYS A 14 14.70 0.63 5.87
N GLU A 15 14.06 1.51 6.63
CA GLU A 15 12.93 1.19 7.50
C GLU A 15 12.15 2.47 7.82
N ILE A 16 10.82 2.37 7.84
CA ILE A 16 9.92 3.40 8.37
C ILE A 16 8.64 2.74 8.89
N GLU A 17 8.16 3.23 10.03
CA GLU A 17 6.86 2.90 10.59
C GLU A 17 6.05 4.19 10.78
N ILE A 18 4.88 4.26 10.16
CA ILE A 18 3.89 5.31 10.40
C ILE A 18 2.69 4.65 11.07
N LYS A 19 2.61 4.81 12.39
CA LYS A 19 1.57 4.18 13.23
C LYS A 19 0.18 4.76 13.01
N ASP A 20 0.07 6.00 12.54
CA ASP A 20 -1.19 6.70 12.34
C ASP A 20 -1.07 7.70 11.19
N ILE A 21 -1.50 7.30 9.99
CA ILE A 21 -1.56 8.18 8.82
C ILE A 21 -2.79 9.07 8.94
N ARG A 22 -2.58 10.32 9.32
CA ARG A 22 -3.65 11.32 9.46
C ARG A 22 -4.03 11.93 8.11
N PRO A 23 -5.25 12.52 7.98
CA PRO A 23 -5.71 13.15 6.74
C PRO A 23 -4.71 14.16 6.16
N LEU A 24 -4.08 14.96 7.03
CA LEU A 24 -2.94 15.80 6.69
C LEU A 24 -1.68 15.20 7.28
N THR A 25 -0.77 14.74 6.41
CA THR A 25 0.55 14.22 6.78
C THR A 25 1.59 14.91 5.90
N VAL A 26 2.58 15.55 6.52
CA VAL A 26 3.66 16.26 5.82
C VAL A 26 4.97 15.51 6.00
N PHE A 27 5.65 15.21 4.90
CA PHE A 27 6.98 14.60 4.90
C PHE A 27 8.04 15.67 4.59
N ILE A 28 8.99 15.87 5.51
CA ILE A 28 10.06 16.86 5.39
C ILE A 28 11.41 16.14 5.39
N GLY A 29 12.34 16.59 4.53
CA GLY A 29 13.70 16.05 4.44
C GLY A 29 14.40 16.44 3.15
N GLU A 30 15.66 16.06 3.01
CA GLU A 30 16.52 16.40 1.86
C GLU A 30 16.03 15.80 0.53
N SER A 31 16.42 16.39 -0.60
CA SER A 31 16.09 15.82 -1.92
C SER A 31 16.63 14.38 -2.04
N GLY A 32 15.89 13.49 -2.69
CA GLY A 32 16.29 12.09 -2.85
C GLY A 32 16.11 11.21 -1.59
N SER A 33 15.67 11.75 -0.45
CA SER A 33 15.53 10.99 0.81
C SER A 33 14.39 9.94 0.86
N GLY A 34 13.75 9.63 -0.26
CA GLY A 34 12.66 8.63 -0.33
C GLY A 34 11.26 9.11 0.04
N LYS A 35 11.04 10.42 0.24
CA LYS A 35 9.69 10.99 0.55
C LYS A 35 8.63 10.61 -0.48
N SER A 36 8.93 10.80 -1.77
CA SER A 36 8.03 10.42 -2.85
C SER A 36 7.81 8.91 -2.92
N THR A 37 8.82 8.10 -2.56
CA THR A 37 8.70 6.64 -2.45
C THR A 37 7.68 6.24 -1.39
N ILE A 38 7.76 6.83 -0.19
CA ILE A 38 6.78 6.59 0.89
C ILE A 38 5.37 6.93 0.40
N MET A 39 5.19 8.10 -0.24
CA MET A 39 3.89 8.52 -0.76
C MET A 39 3.35 7.56 -1.82
N LYS A 40 4.18 7.13 -2.79
CA LYS A 40 3.79 6.17 -3.81
C LYS A 40 3.33 4.84 -3.21
N VAL A 41 4.06 4.32 -2.22
CA VAL A 41 3.69 3.07 -1.53
C VAL A 41 2.36 3.25 -0.80
N VAL A 42 2.18 4.33 -0.03
CA VAL A 42 0.91 4.60 0.68
C VAL A 42 -0.27 4.67 -0.29
N VAL A 43 -0.13 5.40 -1.41
CA VAL A 43 -1.20 5.52 -2.42
C VAL A 43 -1.50 4.18 -3.09
N LEU A 44 -0.48 3.42 -3.46
CA LEU A 44 -0.64 2.09 -4.07
C LEU A 44 -1.40 1.13 -3.14
N PHE A 45 -1.00 1.04 -1.87
CA PHE A 45 -1.65 0.14 -0.91
C PHE A 45 -3.05 0.61 -0.53
N ARG A 46 -3.33 1.91 -0.47
CA ARG A 46 -4.71 2.44 -0.37
C ARG A 46 -5.59 1.97 -1.52
N TRP A 47 -5.07 2.03 -2.74
CA TRP A 47 -5.80 1.60 -3.93
C TRP A 47 -6.06 0.08 -3.92
N ILE A 48 -5.04 -0.73 -3.60
CA ILE A 48 -5.18 -2.18 -3.45
C ILE A 48 -6.23 -2.51 -2.37
N TYR A 49 -6.18 -1.85 -1.21
CA TYR A 49 -7.15 -2.05 -0.13
C TYR A 49 -8.59 -1.74 -0.58
N LYS A 50 -8.80 -0.64 -1.30
CA LYS A 50 -10.12 -0.28 -1.85
C LYS A 50 -10.62 -1.36 -2.81
N MET A 51 -9.74 -1.86 -3.68
CA MET A 51 -10.07 -2.93 -4.62
C MET A 51 -10.46 -4.23 -3.91
N LEU A 52 -9.72 -4.62 -2.87
CA LEU A 52 -10.03 -5.79 -2.04
C LEU A 52 -11.39 -5.66 -1.33
N ASN A 53 -11.71 -4.49 -0.80
CA ASN A 53 -13.01 -4.23 -0.17
C ASN A 53 -14.17 -4.38 -1.16
N ILE A 54 -14.03 -3.86 -2.39
CA ILE A 54 -15.07 -4.03 -3.41
C ILE A 54 -15.21 -5.51 -3.78
N ARG A 55 -14.10 -6.22 -3.97
CA ARG A 55 -14.12 -7.66 -4.25
C ARG A 55 -14.79 -8.46 -3.12
N SER A 56 -14.51 -8.11 -1.86
CA SER A 56 -15.17 -8.71 -0.69
C SER A 56 -16.68 -8.44 -0.72
N TYR A 57 -17.10 -7.18 -0.93
CA TYR A 57 -18.51 -6.82 -1.05
C TYR A 57 -19.23 -7.61 -2.15
N LEU A 58 -18.65 -7.70 -3.35
CA LEU A 58 -19.23 -8.46 -4.47
C LEU A 58 -19.36 -9.96 -4.13
N LYS A 59 -18.34 -10.53 -3.48
CA LYS A 59 -18.38 -11.93 -3.02
C LYS A 59 -19.53 -12.16 -2.03
N HIS A 60 -19.74 -11.25 -1.07
CA HIS A 60 -20.86 -11.34 -0.12
C HIS A 60 -22.23 -11.14 -0.79
N ALA A 61 -22.29 -10.41 -1.90
CA ALA A 61 -23.50 -10.25 -2.71
C ALA A 61 -23.75 -11.43 -3.68
N ASN A 62 -23.01 -12.54 -3.58
CA ASN A 62 -23.06 -13.69 -4.49
C ASN A 62 -22.76 -13.35 -5.97
N ILE A 63 -22.00 -12.29 -6.22
CA ILE A 63 -21.52 -11.92 -7.55
C ILE A 63 -20.13 -12.52 -7.74
N SER A 64 -20.03 -13.55 -8.58
CA SER A 64 -18.79 -14.29 -8.82
C SER A 64 -17.77 -13.53 -9.67
N GLN A 65 -18.23 -12.58 -10.49
CA GLN A 65 -17.36 -11.80 -11.37
C GLN A 65 -16.87 -10.52 -10.67
N SER A 66 -15.58 -10.49 -10.38
CA SER A 66 -14.88 -9.25 -10.01
C SER A 66 -14.37 -8.60 -11.30
N PRO A 67 -14.69 -7.32 -11.58
CA PRO A 67 -14.10 -6.61 -12.72
C PRO A 67 -12.60 -6.33 -12.52
N PHE A 68 -12.07 -6.60 -11.33
CA PHE A 68 -10.69 -6.34 -10.97
C PHE A 68 -9.82 -7.59 -11.04
N ASN A 69 -8.78 -7.52 -11.88
CA ASN A 69 -7.70 -8.49 -11.91
C ASN A 69 -6.52 -7.98 -11.07
N PHE A 70 -6.15 -8.72 -10.01
CA PHE A 70 -5.02 -8.38 -9.17
C PHE A 70 -3.70 -8.74 -9.87
N ASN A 71 -2.94 -7.73 -10.30
CA ASN A 71 -1.62 -7.91 -10.91
C ASN A 71 -0.59 -7.00 -10.22
N PHE A 72 -0.01 -7.49 -9.14
CA PHE A 72 0.94 -6.74 -8.34
C PHE A 72 2.18 -6.28 -9.13
N LYS A 73 2.72 -7.14 -10.00
CA LYS A 73 3.88 -6.79 -10.85
C LYS A 73 3.58 -5.60 -11.76
N SER A 74 2.39 -5.57 -12.38
CA SER A 74 1.96 -4.44 -13.20
C SER A 74 1.81 -3.17 -12.37
N TYR A 75 1.25 -3.27 -11.16
CA TYR A 75 1.12 -2.10 -10.29
C TYR A 75 2.46 -1.51 -9.89
N LEU A 76 3.46 -2.34 -9.56
CA LEU A 76 4.82 -1.87 -9.29
C LEU A 76 5.43 -1.19 -10.52
N LYS A 77 5.31 -1.81 -11.69
CA LYS A 77 5.82 -1.27 -12.96
C LYS A 77 5.23 0.10 -13.29
N ASN A 78 3.91 0.23 -13.22
CA ASN A 78 3.21 1.46 -13.56
C ASN A 78 3.50 2.61 -12.58
N ASN A 79 3.99 2.31 -11.38
CA ASN A 79 4.41 3.31 -10.38
C ASN A 79 5.92 3.60 -10.40
N GLY A 80 6.68 2.95 -11.30
CA GLY A 80 8.15 3.04 -11.34
C GLY A 80 8.81 2.47 -10.08
N LEU A 81 8.25 1.38 -9.55
CA LEU A 81 8.65 0.75 -8.29
C LEU A 81 9.24 -0.66 -8.48
N THR A 82 9.33 -1.17 -9.72
CA THR A 82 9.81 -2.53 -9.99
C THR A 82 11.18 -2.78 -9.38
N ASP A 83 12.13 -1.87 -9.61
CA ASP A 83 13.53 -2.04 -9.19
C ASP A 83 13.75 -1.73 -7.71
N PHE A 84 12.69 -1.35 -6.98
CA PHE A 84 12.78 -1.00 -5.57
C PHE A 84 12.58 -2.24 -4.68
N VAL A 85 11.99 -3.31 -5.23
CA VAL A 85 11.79 -4.56 -4.52
C VAL A 85 13.11 -5.31 -4.41
N LYS A 86 13.45 -5.71 -3.19
CA LYS A 86 14.60 -6.55 -2.82
C LYS A 86 14.07 -7.85 -2.23
N ASN A 87 14.94 -8.86 -2.13
CA ASN A 87 14.58 -10.17 -1.56
C ASN A 87 14.08 -10.08 -0.11
N ASN A 88 14.46 -9.04 0.62
CA ASN A 88 14.08 -8.78 2.01
C ASN A 88 13.15 -7.55 2.16
N THR A 89 12.48 -7.12 1.09
CA THR A 89 11.45 -6.08 1.17
C THR A 89 10.27 -6.57 2.00
N GLU A 90 9.84 -5.75 2.96
CA GLU A 90 8.64 -5.99 3.77
C GLU A 90 7.76 -4.74 3.72
N ILE A 91 6.48 -4.91 3.34
CA ILE A 91 5.50 -3.83 3.39
C ILE A 91 4.24 -4.35 4.08
N ILE A 92 3.90 -3.75 5.22
CA ILE A 92 2.68 -4.06 5.97
C ILE A 92 1.80 -2.82 5.98
N TYR A 93 0.65 -2.90 5.32
CA TYR A 93 -0.35 -1.84 5.31
C TYR A 93 -1.61 -2.33 6.04
N GLN A 94 -2.12 -1.51 6.97
CA GLN A 94 -3.31 -1.82 7.75
C GLN A 94 -4.25 -0.62 7.75
N LYS A 95 -5.55 -0.87 7.58
CA LYS A 95 -6.59 0.16 7.64
C LYS A 95 -7.86 -0.39 8.26
N GLY A 96 -8.24 0.18 9.40
CA GLY A 96 -9.36 -0.30 10.20
C GLY A 96 -9.07 -1.61 10.93
N LYS A 97 -10.08 -2.14 11.64
CA LYS A 97 -10.07 -3.52 12.13
C LYS A 97 -10.77 -4.37 11.07
N THR A 98 -10.07 -5.33 10.48
CA THR A 98 -10.74 -6.40 9.74
C THR A 98 -11.35 -7.29 10.81
N THR A 99 -12.64 -7.18 11.06
CA THR A 99 -13.36 -8.20 11.80
C THR A 99 -13.32 -9.44 10.91
N SER A 100 -12.52 -10.43 11.26
CA SER A 100 -12.63 -11.76 10.66
C SER A 100 -14.09 -12.20 10.86
N LEU A 101 -14.84 -12.30 9.77
CA LEU A 101 -16.14 -12.94 9.71
C LEU A 101 -15.94 -14.30 9.02
#